data_AF-A0A971HDT5-F1
#
_entry.id   AF-A0A971HDT5-F1
#
_cell.length_a   1.000
_cell.length_b   1.000
_cell.length_c   1.000
_cell.angle_alpha   90.00
_cell.angle_beta   90.00
_cell.angle_gamma   90.00
#
_symmetry.space_group_name_H-M   'P 1'
#
loop_
_entity.id
_entity.type
_entity.pdbx_description
1 polymer ?
#
loop_
_entity_poly.entity_id
_entity_poly.type
_entity_poly.pdbx_seq_one_letter_code
_entity_poly.pdbx_strand_id
1 'polypeptide(L)' 'AGALAMAVREHGAAEMQAIGAGAINQAIKAIAIARGFVAPSGYDLICIPAFTDIEINGEERTAIKLIVEPR' A
#
# COMPACT_ATOMS: atom_id res chain seq x y z
N ALA A 1 6.29 1.62 -6.07
CA ALA A 1 7.07 0.52 -5.47
C ALA A 1 8.30 1.02 -4.71
N GLY A 2 9.22 1.77 -5.34
CA GLY A 2 10.41 2.30 -4.64
C GLY A 2 10.08 3.16 -3.42
N ALA A 3 9.18 4.15 -3.60
CA ALA A 3 8.68 4.98 -2.50
C ALA A 3 7.99 4.17 -1.38
N LEU A 4 7.26 3.10 -1.74
CA LEU A 4 6.61 2.22 -0.76
C LEU A 4 7.66 1.48 0.09
N ALA A 5 8.67 0.90 -0.56
CA ALA A 5 9.75 0.20 0.14
C ALA A 5 10.55 1.16 1.04
N MET A 6 10.78 2.40 0.58
CA MET A 6 11.42 3.44 1.38
C MET A 6 10.58 3.82 2.60
N ALA A 7 9.29 4.12 2.41
CA ALA A 7 8.38 4.48 3.50
C ALA A 7 8.31 3.40 4.59
N VAL A 8 8.22 2.13 4.19
CA VAL A 8 8.24 1.02 5.16
C VAL A 8 9.57 0.93 5.92
N ARG A 9 10.71 1.18 5.25
CA ARG A 9 12.03 1.18 5.91
C ARG A 9 12.20 2.34 6.89
N GLU A 10 11.67 3.51 6.57
CA GLU A 10 11.83 4.73 7.38
C GLU A 10 10.82 4.80 8.54
N HIS A 11 9.60 4.31 8.32
CA HIS A 11 8.48 4.50 9.25
C HIS A 11 7.94 3.20 9.83
N GLY A 12 8.46 2.04 9.42
CA GLY A 12 7.99 0.73 9.87
C GLY A 12 6.68 0.27 9.22
N ALA A 13 5.95 1.15 8.55
CA ALA A 13 4.74 0.83 7.79
C ALA A 13 4.50 1.87 6.70
N ALA A 14 3.60 1.55 5.77
CA ALA A 14 3.10 2.46 4.76
C ALA A 14 1.62 2.19 4.49
N GLU A 15 0.92 3.25 4.11
CA GLU A 15 -0.49 3.19 3.75
C GLU A 15 -0.70 3.67 2.32
N MET A 16 -1.54 2.96 1.57
CA MET A 16 -2.03 3.41 0.27
C MET A 16 -3.54 3.34 0.23
N GLN A 17 -4.16 4.38 -0.30
CA GLN A 17 -5.60 4.41 -0.56
C GLN A 17 -5.82 4.37 -2.07
N ALA A 18 -6.74 3.52 -2.50
CA ALA A 18 -7.03 3.34 -3.92
C ALA A 18 -8.53 3.20 -4.15
N ILE A 19 -9.01 3.88 -5.20
CA ILE A 19 -10.40 3.85 -5.66
C ILE A 19 -10.46 3.24 -7.06
N GLY A 20 -11.34 2.25 -7.22
CA GLY A 20 -11.58 1.58 -8.49
C GLY A 20 -10.57 0.47 -8.80
N ALA A 21 -11.02 -0.50 -9.60
CA ALA A 21 -10.28 -1.73 -9.88
C ALA A 21 -8.87 -1.49 -10.47
N GLY A 22 -8.73 -0.49 -11.34
CA GLY A 22 -7.45 -0.13 -11.96
C GLY A 22 -6.41 0.32 -10.94
N ALA A 23 -6.79 1.25 -10.05
CA ALA A 23 -5.90 1.75 -9.00
C ALA A 23 -5.50 0.64 -8.03
N ILE A 24 -6.46 -0.22 -7.65
CA ILE A 24 -6.19 -1.37 -6.77
C ILE A 24 -5.19 -2.34 -7.40
N ASN A 25 -5.37 -2.68 -8.67
CA ASN A 25 -4.44 -3.55 -9.38
C ASN A 25 -3.02 -2.95 -9.40
N GLN A 26 -2.89 -1.64 -9.61
CA GLN A 26 -1.58 -0.98 -9.57
C GLN A 26 -0.98 -0.96 -8.17
N ALA A 27 -1.79 -0.71 -7.14
CA ALA A 27 -1.33 -0.73 -5.75
C ALA A 27 -0.81 -2.12 -5.35
N ILE A 28 -1.54 -3.19 -5.68
CA ILE A 28 -1.11 -4.57 -5.40
C ILE A 28 0.18 -4.91 -6.17
N LYS A 29 0.31 -4.52 -7.45
CA LYS A 29 1.56 -4.68 -8.20
C LYS A 29 2.72 -3.94 -7.54
N ALA A 30 2.49 -2.73 -7.04
CA ALA A 30 3.50 -1.96 -6.34
C ALA A 30 3.96 -2.63 -5.05
N ILE A 31 3.06 -3.28 -4.30
CA ILE A 31 3.39 -4.09 -3.10
C ILE A 31 4.23 -5.30 -3.50
N ALA A 32 3.83 -6.03 -4.54
CA ALA A 32 4.59 -7.19 -5.03
C ALA A 32 6.03 -6.81 -5.42
N ILE A 33 6.23 -5.68 -6.10
CA ILE A 33 7.55 -5.17 -6.46
C ILE A 33 8.32 -4.71 -5.19
N ALA A 34 7.67 -4.02 -4.26
CA ALA A 34 8.30 -3.54 -3.03
C ALA A 34 8.80 -4.70 -2.14
N ARG A 35 8.10 -5.84 -2.11
CA ARG A 35 8.58 -7.07 -1.47
C ARG A 35 9.94 -7.51 -2.02
N GLY A 36 10.11 -7.44 -3.35
CA GLY A 36 11.40 -7.72 -4.00
C GLY A 36 12.52 -6.74 -3.60
N PHE A 37 12.20 -5.48 -3.30
CA PHE A 37 13.19 -4.49 -2.85
C PHE A 37 13.61 -4.66 -1.39
N VAL A 38 12.74 -5.20 -0.52
CA VAL A 38 13.08 -5.42 0.89
C VAL A 38 13.69 -6.79 1.15
N ALA A 39 13.46 -7.79 0.29
CA ALA A 39 13.97 -9.14 0.45
C ALA A 39 15.51 -9.22 0.67
N PRO A 40 16.37 -8.44 -0.03
CA PRO A 40 17.82 -8.46 0.23
C PRO A 40 18.23 -7.98 1.62
N SER A 41 17.35 -7.25 2.31
CA SER A 41 17.57 -6.75 3.68
C SER A 41 17.04 -7.72 4.75
N GLY A 42 16.49 -8.87 4.35
CA GLY A 42 16.13 -9.96 5.27
C GLY A 42 14.71 -9.92 5.84
N TYR A 43 13.84 -9.02 5.37
CA TYR A 43 12.44 -8.92 5.82
C TYR A 43 11.46 -9.03 4.63
N ASP A 44 10.28 -9.58 4.92
CA ASP A 44 9.14 -9.70 4.00
C ASP A 44 8.07 -8.68 4.39
N LEU A 45 7.14 -8.37 3.48
CA LEU A 45 6.00 -7.48 3.75
C LEU A 45 4.69 -8.25 3.78
N ILE A 46 3.80 -7.85 4.68
CA ILE A 46 2.38 -8.22 4.66
C ILE A 46 1.53 -7.04 4.17
N CYS A 47 0.32 -7.34 3.69
CA CYS A 47 -0.66 -6.36 3.26
C CYS A 47 -1.98 -6.64 3.94
N ILE A 48 -2.52 -5.65 4.63
CA ILE A 48 -3.77 -5.73 5.40
C ILE A 48 -4.78 -4.78 4.72
N PRO A 49 -5.70 -5.30 3.90
CA PRO A 49 -6.71 -4.48 3.25
C PRO A 49 -7.86 -4.14 4.20
N ALA A 50 -8.37 -2.92 4.10
CA ALA A 50 -9.57 -2.45 4.79
C ALA A 50 -10.38 -1.51 3.89
N PHE A 51 -11.68 -1.39 4.15
CA PHE A 51 -12.47 -0.29 3.57
C PHE A 51 -12.22 1.00 4.34
N THR A 52 -12.26 2.11 3.62
CA THR A 52 -12.24 3.46 4.22
C THR A 52 -13.07 4.37 3.34
N ASP A 53 -13.77 5.31 3.94
CA ASP A 53 -14.40 6.39 3.20
C ASP A 53 -13.44 7.57 3.09
N ILE A 54 -13.40 8.19 1.91
CA ILE A 54 -12.59 9.38 1.66
C ILE A 54 -13.40 10.42 0.89
N GLU A 55 -13.15 11.69 1.18
CA GLU A 55 -13.82 12.79 0.50
C GLU A 55 -13.03 13.21 -0.76
N ILE A 56 -13.70 13.21 -1.91
CA ILE A 56 -13.14 13.72 -3.18
C ILE A 56 -14.16 14.66 -3.80
N ASN A 57 -13.75 15.91 -4.04
CA ASN A 57 -14.60 16.95 -4.63
C ASN A 57 -15.94 17.16 -3.86
N GLY A 58 -15.91 17.02 -2.52
CA GLY A 58 -17.12 17.15 -1.68
C GLY A 58 -18.04 15.93 -1.69
N GLU A 59 -17.68 14.84 -2.36
CA GLU A 59 -18.41 13.58 -2.33
C GLU A 59 -17.63 12.54 -1.52
N GLU A 60 -18.30 11.87 -0.58
CA GLU A 60 -17.77 10.68 0.06
C GLU A 60 -17.72 9.50 -0.93
N ARG A 61 -16.57 8.84 -0.97
CA ARG A 61 -16.36 7.63 -1.77
C ARG A 61 -15.69 6.56 -0.93
N THR A 62 -16.22 5.35 -1.03
CA THR A 62 -15.56 4.18 -0.45
C THR A 62 -14.32 3.81 -1.27
N ALA A 63 -13.18 3.80 -0.60
CA ALA A 63 -11.89 3.36 -1.09
C ALA A 63 -11.45 2.07 -0.38
N ILE A 64 -10.40 1.45 -0.88
CA ILE A 64 -9.67 0.41 -0.15
C ILE A 64 -8.37 1.04 0.35
N LYS A 65 -8.17 0.91 1.66
CA LYS A 65 -6.92 1.18 2.37
C LYS A 65 -6.09 -0.10 2.39
N LEU A 66 -4.84 0.00 1.95
CA LEU A 66 -3.85 -1.08 1.99
C LEU A 66 -2.76 -0.66 2.98
N ILE A 67 -2.73 -1.35 4.12
CA ILE A 67 -1.69 -1.16 5.14
C ILE A 67 -0.59 -2.17 4.85
N VAL A 68 0.65 -1.71 4.73
CA VAL A 68 1.80 -2.52 4.38
C VAL A 68 2.86 -2.37 5.45
N GLU A 69 3.27 -3.47 6.05
CA GLU A 69 4.24 -3.50 7.15
C GLU A 69 5.13 -4.75 7.05
N PRO A 70 6.33 -4.74 7.68
CA PRO A 70 7.14 -5.94 7.82
C PRO A 70 6.36 -7.04 8.52
N ARG A 71 6.60 -8.30 8.12
CA ARG A 71 6.07 -9.46 8.83
C ARG A 71 6.67 -9.60 10.23
#